data_AF-A0A7W1VCH2-F1
#
_entry.id   AF-A0A7W1VCH2-F1
#
_cell.length_a   1.000
_cell.length_b   1.000
_cell.length_c   1.000
_cell.angle_alpha   90.00
_cell.angle_beta   90.00
_cell.angle_gamma   90.00
#
_symmetry.space_group_name_H-M   'P 1'
#
loop_
_entity.id
_entity.type
_entity.pdbx_description
1 polymer ?
#
loop_
_entity_poly.entity_id
_entity_poly.type
_entity_poly.pdbx_seq_one_letter_code
_entity_poly.pdbx_strand_id
1 'polypeptide(L)'
;MFATNNNPKVELLVQSVDSYIAELKKTEIHKDSDEWYLLNNLTDFRQLLITAKSKQDIKNASKILSRFCVESFNWDTNNFKKCVALSEEGFAVAKYFVSEATHSI
;
A
#
# COMPACT_ATOMS: atom_id res chain seq x y z
N MET A 1 -7.72 19.79 7.88
CA MET A 1 -6.74 19.37 6.85
C MET A 1 -5.85 18.32 7.47
N PHE A 2 -5.87 17.08 6.96
CA PHE A 2 -4.88 16.07 7.36
C PHE A 2 -3.57 16.36 6.61
N ALA A 3 -2.44 16.41 7.31
CA ALA A 3 -1.14 16.57 6.67
C ALA A 3 -0.86 15.34 5.80
N THR A 4 -0.59 15.56 4.52
CA THR A 4 -0.13 14.53 3.57
C THR A 4 1.34 14.22 3.80
N ASN A 5 1.71 12.96 3.66
CA ASN A 5 3.10 12.53 3.71
C ASN A 5 3.83 12.96 2.42
N ASN A 6 4.79 13.88 2.54
CA ASN A 6 5.56 14.41 1.41
C ASN A 6 6.88 13.67 1.19
N ASN A 7 7.05 12.46 1.74
CA ASN A 7 8.25 11.66 1.53
C ASN A 7 8.26 11.12 0.08
N PRO A 8 9.28 11.43 -0.75
CA PRO A 8 9.27 11.04 -2.16
C PRO A 8 9.17 9.53 -2.40
N LYS A 9 9.70 8.71 -1.48
CA LYS A 9 9.58 7.25 -1.58
C LYS A 9 8.18 6.76 -1.26
N VAL A 10 7.48 7.43 -0.34
CA VAL A 10 6.07 7.15 -0.06
C VAL A 10 5.21 7.59 -1.24
N GLU A 11 5.50 8.73 -1.86
CA GLU A 11 4.79 9.19 -3.06
C GLU A 11 4.92 8.20 -4.22
N LEU A 12 6.14 7.70 -4.49
CA LEU A 12 6.37 6.68 -5.52
C LEU A 12 5.60 5.38 -5.22
N LEU A 13 5.61 4.92 -3.97
CA LEU A 13 4.83 3.75 -3.58
C LEU A 13 3.32 3.99 -3.75
N VAL A 14 2.81 5.17 -3.38
CA VAL A 14 1.41 5.54 -3.60
C VAL A 14 1.06 5.51 -5.09
N GLN A 15 1.95 6.00 -5.96
CA GLN A 15 1.77 5.91 -7.42
C GLN A 15 1.77 4.47 -7.94
N SER A 16 2.62 3.59 -7.40
CA SER A 16 2.60 2.15 -7.71
C SER A 16 1.27 1.51 -7.32
N VAL A 17 0.74 1.84 -6.13
CA VAL A 17 -0.58 1.35 -5.68
C VAL A 17 -1.70 1.91 -6.56
N ASP A 18 -1.68 3.21 -6.88
CA ASP A 18 -2.67 3.85 -7.76
C ASP A 18 -2.68 3.23 -9.16
N SER A 19 -1.51 2.91 -9.70
CA SER A 19 -1.37 2.25 -10.99
C SER A 19 -2.03 0.87 -10.98
N TYR A 20 -1.86 0.10 -9.91
CA TYR A 20 -2.46 -1.22 -9.81
C TYR A 20 -3.97 -1.18 -9.55
N ILE A 21 -4.44 -0.24 -8.73
CA ILE A 21 -5.88 0.05 -8.57
C ILE A 21 -6.51 0.40 -9.93
N ALA A 22 -5.84 1.24 -10.73
CA ALA A 22 -6.32 1.62 -12.05
C ALA A 22 -6.34 0.42 -13.02
N GLU A 23 -5.39 -0.50 -12.93
CA GLU A 23 -5.41 -1.75 -13.69
C GLU A 23 -6.59 -2.64 -13.31
N LEU A 24 -6.81 -2.88 -12.01
CA LEU A 24 -7.94 -3.67 -11.51
C LEU A 24 -9.28 -3.10 -11.99
N LYS A 25 -9.45 -1.78 -11.93
CA LYS A 25 -10.68 -1.09 -12.38
C LYS A 25 -10.95 -1.20 -13.89
N LYS A 26 -9.99 -1.67 -14.71
CA LYS A 26 -10.23 -1.98 -16.13
C LYS A 26 -10.90 -3.33 -16.35
N THR A 27 -10.96 -4.16 -15.30
CA THR A 27 -11.65 -5.46 -15.32
C THR A 27 -13.04 -5.32 -14.72
N GLU A 28 -13.95 -6.22 -15.07
CA GLU A 28 -15.24 -6.31 -14.40
C GLU A 28 -15.03 -6.90 -13.00
N ILE A 29 -15.21 -6.06 -11.97
CA ILE A 29 -15.08 -6.46 -10.57
C ILE A 29 -16.47 -6.68 -10.00
N HIS A 30 -16.77 -7.93 -9.68
CA HIS A 30 -18.01 -8.29 -8.99
C HIS A 30 -17.84 -8.11 -7.49
N LYS A 31 -18.89 -7.62 -6.83
CA LYS A 31 -18.91 -7.52 -5.37
C LYS A 31 -18.62 -8.90 -4.74
N ASP A 32 -17.85 -8.89 -3.66
CA ASP A 32 -17.45 -10.08 -2.89
C ASP A 32 -16.53 -11.07 -3.67
N SER A 33 -15.99 -10.67 -4.83
CA SER A 33 -14.89 -11.40 -5.49
C SER A 33 -13.53 -11.09 -4.86
N ASP A 34 -12.53 -11.91 -5.13
CA ASP A 34 -11.15 -11.69 -4.67
C ASP A 34 -10.60 -10.33 -5.13
N GLU A 35 -10.93 -9.92 -6.37
CA GLU A 35 -10.57 -8.60 -6.92
C GLU A 35 -11.26 -7.46 -6.18
N TRP A 36 -12.50 -7.65 -5.72
CA TRP A 36 -13.21 -6.65 -4.93
C TRP A 36 -12.55 -6.45 -3.57
N TYR A 37 -12.22 -7.55 -2.88
CA TYR A 37 -11.46 -7.48 -1.62
C TYR A 37 -10.06 -6.90 -1.82
N LEU A 38 -9.39 -7.22 -2.93
CA LEU A 38 -8.09 -6.63 -3.27
C LEU A 38 -8.18 -5.13 -3.46
N LEU A 39 -9.16 -4.67 -4.22
CA LEU A 39 -9.37 -3.25 -4.48
C LEU A 39 -9.59 -2.48 -3.17
N ASN A 40 -10.37 -3.04 -2.24
CA ASN A 40 -10.60 -2.44 -0.93
C ASN A 40 -9.31 -2.37 -0.10
N ASN A 41 -8.57 -3.48 0.01
CA ASN A 41 -7.32 -3.52 0.77
C ASN A 41 -6.23 -2.60 0.18
N LEU A 42 -6.14 -2.49 -1.15
CA LEU A 42 -5.22 -1.55 -1.80
C LEU A 42 -5.62 -0.09 -1.57
N THR A 43 -6.92 0.21 -1.56
CA THR A 43 -7.43 1.56 -1.27
C THR A 43 -7.13 1.96 0.18
N ASP A 44 -7.34 1.05 1.13
CA ASP A 44 -7.00 1.26 2.54
C ASP A 44 -5.49 1.42 2.74
N PHE A 45 -4.69 0.54 2.13
CA PHE A 45 -3.23 0.63 2.16
C PHE A 45 -2.74 1.98 1.65
N ARG A 46 -3.24 2.42 0.49
CA ARG A 46 -2.96 3.75 -0.08
C ARG A 46 -3.28 4.87 0.89
N GLN A 47 -4.45 4.85 1.52
CA GLN A 47 -4.88 5.89 2.45
C GLN A 47 -4.00 5.94 3.71
N LEU A 48 -3.56 4.78 4.20
CA LEU A 48 -2.63 4.67 5.31
C LEU A 48 -1.24 5.21 4.93
N LEU A 49 -0.75 4.98 3.71
CA LEU A 49 0.52 5.54 3.23
C LEU A 49 0.48 7.07 3.16
N ILE A 50 -0.58 7.64 2.59
CA ILE A 50 -0.75 9.10 2.45
C ILE A 50 -0.76 9.81 3.81
N THR A 51 -1.29 9.15 4.84
CA THR A 51 -1.44 9.72 6.19
C THR A 51 -0.37 9.25 7.17
N ALA A 52 0.55 8.39 6.74
CA ALA A 52 1.63 7.89 7.58
C ALA A 52 2.53 9.04 8.05
N LYS A 53 2.82 9.09 9.34
CA LYS A 53 3.71 10.10 9.95
C LYS A 53 5.02 9.50 10.43
N SER A 54 5.10 8.18 10.45
CA SER A 54 6.25 7.45 10.96
C SER A 54 6.54 6.20 10.12
N LYS A 55 7.79 5.71 10.25
CA LYS A 55 8.18 4.41 9.72
C LYS A 55 7.30 3.27 10.23
N GLN A 56 6.75 3.40 11.45
CA GLN A 56 5.93 2.37 12.06
C GLN A 56 4.55 2.30 11.41
N ASP A 57 3.98 3.44 10.99
CA ASP A 57 2.70 3.48 10.28
C ASP A 57 2.81 2.76 8.94
N ILE A 58 3.84 3.05 8.16
CA ILE A 58 4.12 2.40 6.87
C ILE A 58 4.33 0.89 7.07
N LYS A 59 5.11 0.51 8.09
CA LYS A 59 5.35 -0.90 8.42
C LYS A 59 4.06 -1.62 8.81
N ASN A 60 3.17 -0.98 9.56
CA ASN A 60 1.89 -1.56 9.95
C ASN A 60 0.96 -1.72 8.75
N ALA A 61 0.84 -0.70 7.91
CA ALA A 61 0.06 -0.75 6.68
C ALA A 61 0.55 -1.90 5.76
N SER A 62 1.88 -2.03 5.61
CA SER A 62 2.49 -3.09 4.79
C SER A 62 2.23 -4.48 5.35
N LYS A 63 2.23 -4.66 6.68
CA LYS A 63 1.87 -5.93 7.33
C LYS A 63 0.41 -6.32 7.06
N ILE A 64 -0.51 -5.36 7.13
CA ILE A 64 -1.93 -5.62 6.89
C ILE A 64 -2.11 -6.11 5.45
N LEU A 65 -1.55 -5.39 4.48
CA LEU A 65 -1.61 -5.79 3.08
C LEU A 65 -0.96 -7.16 2.85
N SER A 66 0.27 -7.38 3.36
CA SER A 66 0.99 -8.65 3.22
C SER A 66 0.19 -9.83 3.76
N ARG A 67 -0.42 -9.68 4.95
CA ARG A 67 -1.27 -10.71 5.55
C ARG A 67 -2.45 -11.05 4.65
N PHE A 68 -3.15 -10.04 4.15
CA PHE A 68 -4.24 -10.23 3.20
C PHE A 68 -3.78 -10.96 1.94
N CYS A 69 -2.65 -10.56 1.33
CA CYS A 69 -2.15 -11.21 0.12
C CYS A 69 -1.92 -12.73 0.34
N VAL A 70 -1.33 -13.10 1.48
CA VAL A 70 -0.98 -14.49 1.81
C VAL A 70 -2.21 -15.34 2.16
N GLU A 71 -3.18 -14.75 2.86
CA GLU A 71 -4.38 -15.45 3.33
C GLU A 71 -5.45 -15.57 2.23
N SER A 72 -5.49 -14.65 1.25
CA SER A 72 -6.61 -14.53 0.31
C SER A 72 -6.33 -14.99 -1.12
N PHE A 73 -5.06 -15.15 -1.54
CA PHE A 73 -4.76 -15.54 -2.93
C PHE A 73 -3.94 -16.83 -3.04
N ASN A 74 -4.19 -17.54 -4.15
CA ASN A 74 -3.31 -18.61 -4.59
C ASN A 74 -1.96 -18.03 -5.07
N TRP A 75 -0.84 -18.63 -4.64
CA TRP A 75 0.50 -18.05 -4.79
C TRP A 75 0.94 -17.86 -6.25
N ASP A 76 0.38 -18.65 -7.16
CA ASP A 76 0.73 -18.57 -8.59
C ASP A 76 -0.01 -17.47 -9.35
N THR A 77 -1.01 -16.83 -8.73
CA THR A 77 -1.81 -15.80 -9.39
C THR A 77 -1.03 -14.50 -9.58
N ASN A 78 -1.36 -13.78 -10.65
CA ASN A 78 -0.79 -12.44 -10.88
C ASN A 78 -1.19 -11.46 -9.76
N ASN A 79 -2.40 -11.60 -9.22
CA ASN A 79 -2.88 -10.77 -8.12
C ASN A 79 -2.07 -10.98 -6.84
N PHE A 80 -1.77 -12.24 -6.48
CA PHE A 80 -0.86 -12.53 -5.37
C PHE A 80 0.51 -11.86 -5.57
N LYS A 81 1.14 -12.08 -6.73
CA LYS A 81 2.50 -11.56 -7.02
C LYS A 81 2.57 -10.04 -6.91
N LYS A 82 1.59 -9.33 -7.49
CA LYS A 82 1.51 -7.86 -7.42
C LYS A 82 1.20 -7.35 -6.02
N CYS A 83 0.26 -7.99 -5.32
CA CYS A 83 -0.10 -7.64 -3.95
C CYS A 83 1.10 -7.78 -3.00
N VAL A 84 1.82 -8.91 -3.08
CA VAL A 84 3.03 -9.15 -2.28
C VAL A 84 4.11 -8.12 -2.61
N ALA A 85 4.40 -7.86 -3.89
CA ALA A 85 5.41 -6.89 -4.29
C ALA A 85 5.16 -5.49 -3.71
N LEU A 86 3.91 -5.01 -3.73
CA LEU A 86 3.54 -3.72 -3.12
C LEU A 86 3.75 -3.72 -1.59
N SER A 87 3.45 -4.83 -0.93
CA SER A 87 3.69 -4.96 0.52
C SER A 87 5.18 -4.98 0.86
N GLU A 88 6.01 -5.63 0.04
CA GLU A 88 7.47 -5.67 0.18
C GLU A 88 8.11 -4.31 -0.08
N GLU A 89 7.63 -3.59 -1.09
CA GLU A 89 8.02 -2.21 -1.35
C GLU A 89 7.67 -1.31 -0.16
N GLY A 90 6.49 -1.48 0.43
CA GLY A 90 6.10 -0.80 1.67
C GLY A 90 7.07 -1.07 2.84
N PHE A 91 7.50 -2.31 3.03
CA PHE A 91 8.53 -2.64 4.03
C PHE A 91 9.89 -1.99 3.72
N ALA A 92 10.29 -1.96 2.45
CA ALA A 92 11.52 -1.30 2.02
C ALA A 92 11.46 0.21 2.28
N VAL A 93 10.35 0.88 1.92
CA VAL A 93 10.13 2.30 2.19
C VAL A 93 10.18 2.58 3.69
N ALA A 94 9.51 1.76 4.52
CA ALA A 94 9.55 1.91 5.97
C ALA A 94 10.98 1.83 6.55
N LYS A 95 11.85 0.98 5.98
CA LYS A 95 13.26 0.85 6.41
C LYS A 95 14.06 2.14 6.17
N TYR A 96 13.75 2.86 5.11
CA TYR A 96 14.45 4.10 4.72
C TYR A 96 13.65 5.38 5.02
N PHE A 97 12.56 5.26 5.77
CA PHE A 97 11.75 6.42 6.13
C PHE A 97 12.53 7.28 7.14
N VAL A 98 12.91 8.47 6.68
CA VAL A 98 13.47 9.52 7.53
C VAL A 98 12.32 10.42 7.91
N SER A 99 11.98 10.48 9.21
CA SER A 99 11.04 11.51 9.68
C SER A 99 11.72 12.86 9.52
N GLU A 100 11.05 13.82 8.88
CA GLU A 100 11.47 15.22 8.98
C GLU A 100 11.42 15.60 10.46
N ALA A 101 12.58 15.61 11.12
CA ALA A 101 12.69 16.16 12.45
C ALA A 101 12.50 17.66 12.31
N THR A 102 11.33 18.17 12.70
CA THR A 102 11.13 19.59 12.96
C THR A 102 12.12 20.01 14.04
N HIS A 103 13.33 20.40 13.64
CA HIS A 103 14.20 21.23 14.45
C HIS A 103 13.58 22.63 14.40
N SER A 104 12.63 22.88 15.28
CA SER A 104 12.33 24.24 15.70
C SER A 104 13.57 24.73 16.45
N ILE A 105 14.33 25.61 15.80
CA ILE A 105 15.33 26.48 16.45
C ILE A 105 14.56 27.55 17.24
#